data_AF-A0A2W4QI65-F1
#
_entry.id   AF-A0A2W4QI65-F1
#
_cell.length_a   1.000
_cell.length_b   1.000
_cell.length_c   1.000
_cell.angle_alpha   90.00
_cell.angle_beta   90.00
_cell.angle_gamma   90.00
#
_symmetry.space_group_name_H-M   'P 1'
#
loop_
_entity.id
_entity.type
_entity.pdbx_description
1 polymer ?
#
loop_
_entity_poly.entity_id
_entity_poly.type
_entity_poly.pdbx_seq_one_letter_code
_entity_poly.pdbx_strand_id
1 'polypeptide(L)'
;MQTELDIAREALPETAGLDSYPDTPLVLTSKPRYGERLIRLFLMACGVASIFTTAGILFVLGSESLLFFTSGQVDLVEFVTKTVWQPMAGEFGILPLLLSLPETSFLPCLAPGPRDLGRAFYLMSKA
;
A
#
# COMPACT_ATOMS: atom_id res chain seq x y z
N MET A 1 -50.09 -7.94 0.20
CA MET A 1 -48.66 -7.76 0.55
C MET A 1 -47.82 -7.32 -0.65
N GLN A 2 -48.01 -7.85 -1.87
CA GLN A 2 -47.38 -7.28 -3.08
C GLN A 2 -48.04 -6.01 -3.61
N THR A 3 -49.35 -5.86 -3.43
CA THR A 3 -50.12 -4.69 -3.89
C THR A 3 -49.65 -3.36 -3.28
N GLU A 4 -49.11 -3.36 -2.06
CA GLU A 4 -48.58 -2.15 -1.40
C GLU A 4 -47.18 -1.76 -1.92
N LEU A 5 -46.40 -2.74 -2.39
CA LEU A 5 -45.07 -2.52 -2.99
C LEU A 5 -45.19 -2.00 -4.42
N ASP A 6 -46.20 -2.45 -5.18
CA ASP A 6 -46.47 -1.93 -6.53
C ASP A 6 -47.03 -0.50 -6.50
N ILE A 7 -47.90 -0.17 -5.54
CA ILE A 7 -48.42 1.21 -5.37
C ILE A 7 -47.30 2.18 -4.95
N ALA A 8 -46.39 1.75 -4.07
CA ALA A 8 -45.24 2.58 -3.67
C ALA A 8 -44.22 2.78 -4.81
N ARG A 9 -44.12 1.83 -5.75
CA ARG A 9 -43.23 1.89 -6.91
C ARG A 9 -43.82 2.71 -8.07
N GLU A 10 -45.13 2.71 -8.26
CA GLU A 10 -45.86 3.58 -9.20
C GLU A 10 -45.91 5.05 -8.71
N ALA A 11 -45.93 5.27 -7.39
CA ALA A 11 -45.99 6.60 -6.78
C ALA A 11 -44.66 7.36 -6.75
N LEU A 12 -43.53 6.65 -6.89
CA LEU A 12 -42.24 7.30 -7.13
C LEU A 12 -42.07 7.42 -8.64
N PRO A 13 -41.93 8.64 -9.19
CA PRO A 13 -41.64 8.78 -10.59
C PRO A 13 -40.23 8.21 -10.85
N GLU A 14 -40.16 6.94 -11.26
CA GLU A 14 -38.93 6.16 -11.47
C GLU A 14 -37.98 6.83 -12.48
N THR A 15 -38.44 7.86 -13.19
CA THR A 15 -37.69 8.63 -14.18
C THR A 15 -37.96 10.14 -14.17
N ALA A 16 -38.43 10.78 -13.08
CA ALA A 16 -38.62 12.25 -13.09
C ALA A 16 -37.41 13.06 -12.61
N GLY A 17 -36.19 12.57 -12.83
CA GLY A 17 -35.02 13.31 -12.32
C GLY A 17 -33.64 12.78 -12.66
N LEU A 18 -33.51 11.63 -13.33
CA LEU A 18 -32.19 11.10 -13.74
C LEU A 18 -31.79 11.54 -15.17
N ASP A 19 -32.76 12.05 -15.90
CA ASP A 19 -32.75 12.55 -17.27
C ASP A 19 -32.82 14.09 -17.33
N SER A 20 -32.98 14.73 -16.15
CA SER A 20 -32.88 16.18 -15.97
C SER A 20 -31.50 16.65 -15.54
N TYR A 21 -30.48 15.77 -15.53
CA TYR A 21 -29.11 16.25 -15.47
C TYR A 21 -28.76 16.79 -16.86
N PRO A 22 -28.50 18.10 -17.02
CA PRO A 22 -27.97 18.57 -18.28
C PRO A 22 -26.61 17.90 -18.44
N ASP A 23 -26.52 16.95 -19.38
CA ASP A 23 -25.27 16.43 -19.95
C ASP A 23 -24.58 17.59 -20.66
N THR A 24 -24.10 18.52 -19.84
CA THR A 24 -23.26 19.61 -20.25
C THR A 24 -21.92 18.93 -20.43
N PRO A 25 -21.43 18.72 -21.67
CA PRO A 25 -20.07 18.25 -21.83
C PRO A 25 -19.20 19.25 -21.07
N LEU A 26 -18.56 18.80 -19.99
CA LEU A 26 -17.67 19.63 -19.20
C LEU A 26 -16.50 20.00 -20.10
N VAL A 27 -16.64 21.10 -20.84
CA VAL A 27 -15.58 21.68 -21.65
C VAL A 27 -14.59 22.30 -20.68
N LEU A 28 -13.75 21.45 -20.10
CA LEU A 28 -12.56 21.78 -19.34
C LEU A 28 -11.58 22.48 -20.28
N THR A 29 -11.79 23.77 -20.49
CA THR A 29 -10.87 24.64 -21.21
C THR A 29 -9.56 24.68 -20.44
N SER A 30 -8.61 23.87 -20.89
CA SER A 30 -7.24 23.80 -20.38
C SER A 30 -6.53 25.11 -20.72
N LYS A 31 -6.43 25.98 -19.72
CA LYS A 31 -5.54 27.15 -19.76
C LYS A 31 -4.12 26.65 -19.48
N PRO A 32 -3.15 26.77 -20.41
CA PRO A 32 -1.79 26.31 -20.18
C PRO A 32 -1.11 27.19 -19.13
N ARG A 33 -1.09 26.73 -17.87
CA ARG A 33 -0.37 27.39 -16.78
C ARG A 33 1.04 26.81 -16.72
N TYR A 34 2.06 27.62 -17.00
CA TYR A 34 3.46 27.20 -16.94
C TYR A 34 3.87 26.57 -15.59
N GLY A 35 3.21 26.98 -14.50
CA GLY A 35 3.39 26.38 -13.17
C GLY A 35 3.01 24.90 -13.10
N GLU A 36 2.01 24.45 -13.87
CA GLU A 36 1.62 23.04 -13.92
C GLU A 36 2.74 22.19 -14.53
N ARG A 37 3.43 22.73 -15.54
CA ARG A 37 4.52 22.03 -16.22
C ARG A 37 5.74 21.85 -15.31
N LEU A 38 6.05 22.86 -14.48
CA LEU A 38 7.12 22.77 -13.48
C LEU A 38 6.79 21.74 -12.40
N ILE A 39 5.57 21.78 -11.84
CA ILE A 39 5.10 20.83 -10.83
C ILE A 39 5.09 19.41 -11.40
N ARG A 40 4.52 19.21 -12.59
CA ARG A 40 4.49 17.90 -13.26
C ARG A 40 5.88 17.33 -13.51
N LEU A 41 6.84 18.16 -13.93
CA LEU A 41 8.23 17.74 -14.13
C LEU A 41 8.90 17.39 -12.80
N PHE A 42 8.67 18.18 -11.75
CA PHE A 42 9.21 17.92 -10.42
C PHE A 42 8.67 16.62 -9.82
N LEU A 43 7.35 16.36 -9.93
CA LEU A 43 6.76 15.09 -9.48
C LEU A 43 7.30 13.91 -10.29
N MET A 44 7.44 14.04 -11.61
CA MET A 44 8.06 13.01 -12.46
C MET A 44 9.52 12.75 -12.08
N ALA A 45 10.32 13.80 -11.91
CA ALA A 45 11.72 13.69 -11.52
C ALA A 45 11.87 13.05 -10.14
N CYS A 46 11.02 13.41 -9.18
CA CYS A 46 10.99 12.81 -7.86
C CYS A 46 10.67 11.31 -7.92
N GLY A 47 9.65 10.92 -8.71
CA GLY A 47 9.29 9.52 -8.91
C GLY A 47 10.42 8.72 -9.57
N VAL A 48 11.02 9.24 -10.65
CA VAL A 48 12.16 8.61 -11.33
C VAL A 48 13.34 8.49 -10.38
N ALA A 49 13.68 9.53 -9.62
CA ALA A 49 14.77 9.50 -8.65
C ALA A 49 14.52 8.49 -7.51
N SER A 50 13.28 8.35 -7.04
CA SER A 50 12.90 7.36 -6.02
C SER A 50 13.08 5.93 -6.53
N ILE A 51 12.56 5.63 -7.73
CA ILE A 51 12.73 4.31 -8.35
C ILE A 51 14.20 4.03 -8.64
N PHE A 52 14.92 5.02 -9.17
CA PHE A 52 16.36 4.91 -9.46
C PHE A 52 17.17 4.62 -8.20
N THR A 53 16.88 5.32 -7.09
CA THR A 53 17.57 5.08 -5.81
C THR A 53 17.26 3.69 -5.27
N THR A 54 16.00 3.26 -5.37
CA THR A 54 15.59 1.90 -4.95
C THR A 54 16.29 0.83 -5.79
N ALA A 55 16.32 1.00 -7.11
CA ALA A 55 16.98 0.09 -8.04
C ALA A 55 18.50 0.05 -7.82
N GLY A 56 19.14 1.20 -7.55
CA GLY A 56 20.56 1.28 -7.24
C GLY A 56 20.93 0.50 -5.98
N ILE A 57 20.15 0.64 -4.91
CA ILE A 57 20.34 -0.12 -3.66
C ILE A 57 20.18 -1.62 -3.93
N LEU A 58 19.12 -2.02 -4.64
CA LEU A 58 18.89 -3.43 -4.97
C LEU A 58 20.01 -4.02 -5.83
N PHE A 59 20.57 -3.25 -6.77
CA PHE A 59 21.67 -3.71 -7.61
C PHE A 59 22.95 -3.91 -6.81
N VAL A 60 23.35 -2.92 -5.99
CA VAL A 60 24.56 -3.02 -5.15
C VAL A 60 24.42 -4.18 -4.17
N LEU A 61 23.35 -4.20 -3.38
CA LEU A 61 23.11 -5.27 -2.41
C LEU A 61 22.99 -6.63 -3.09
N GLY A 62 22.30 -6.72 -4.22
CA GLY A 62 22.13 -7.96 -4.98
C GLY A 62 23.45 -8.48 -5.54
N SER A 63 24.29 -7.60 -6.09
CA SER A 63 25.60 -8.00 -6.64
C SER A 63 26.55 -8.50 -5.56
N GLU A 64 26.64 -7.79 -4.42
CA GLU A 64 27.42 -8.24 -3.26
C GLU A 64 26.86 -9.57 -2.73
N SER A 65 25.54 -9.68 -2.56
CA SER A 65 24.90 -10.92 -2.08
C SER A 65 25.17 -12.10 -3.02
N LEU A 66 25.05 -11.92 -4.34
CA LEU A 66 25.32 -12.97 -5.33
C LEU A 66 26.80 -13.39 -5.33
N LEU A 67 27.72 -12.45 -5.10
CA LEU A 67 29.15 -12.75 -4.97
C LEU A 67 29.41 -13.63 -3.74
N PHE A 68 28.77 -13.33 -2.60
CA PHE A 68 28.78 -14.16 -1.39
C PHE A 68 28.24 -15.59 -1.61
N PHE A 69 27.20 -15.76 -2.44
CA PHE A 69 26.68 -17.09 -2.80
C PHE A 69 27.58 -17.82 -3.81
N THR A 70 28.26 -17.10 -4.70
CA THR A 70 29.13 -17.70 -5.74
C THR A 70 30.49 -18.12 -5.21
N SER A 71 31.01 -17.47 -4.16
CA SER A 71 32.29 -17.81 -3.53
C SER A 71 32.28 -19.08 -2.66
N GLY A 72 31.17 -19.83 -2.64
CA GLY A 72 31.09 -21.18 -2.04
C GLY A 72 31.02 -21.20 -0.51
N GLN A 73 30.65 -20.08 0.14
CA GLN A 73 30.64 -19.96 1.60
C GLN A 73 29.27 -20.25 2.24
N VAL A 74 28.19 -20.34 1.43
CA VAL A 74 26.82 -20.66 1.89
C VAL A 74 26.02 -21.30 0.75
N ASP A 75 25.51 -22.52 0.96
CA ASP A 75 24.61 -23.21 0.02
C ASP A 75 23.19 -22.62 0.11
N LEU A 76 22.51 -22.43 -1.03
CA LEU A 76 21.16 -21.86 -1.07
C LEU A 76 20.15 -22.72 -0.29
N VAL A 77 20.38 -24.03 -0.28
CA VAL A 77 19.57 -24.98 0.49
C VAL A 77 19.80 -24.79 2.00
N GLU A 78 21.04 -24.54 2.41
CA GLU A 78 21.38 -24.28 3.81
C GLU A 78 20.82 -22.93 4.28
N PHE A 79 20.84 -21.89 3.43
CA PHE A 79 20.20 -20.59 3.70
C PHE A 79 18.69 -20.69 3.98
N VAL A 80 17.99 -21.54 3.22
CA VAL A 80 16.54 -21.74 3.38
C VAL A 80 16.22 -22.61 4.60
N THR A 81 17.08 -23.56 4.94
CA THR A 81 16.80 -24.56 5.99
C THR A 81 17.32 -24.15 7.37
N LYS A 82 18.31 -23.25 7.46
CA LYS A 82 18.86 -22.77 8.72
C LYS A 82 17.85 -21.88 9.47
N THR A 83 17.76 -22.12 10.77
CA THR A 83 16.86 -21.40 11.69
C THR A 83 17.57 -20.32 12.51
N VAL A 84 18.89 -20.19 12.37
CA VAL A 84 19.72 -19.22 13.10
C VAL A 84 20.10 -18.08 12.15
N TRP A 85 19.92 -16.85 12.62
CA TRP A 85 20.37 -15.65 11.91
C TRP A 85 21.57 -15.06 12.65
N GLN A 86 22.78 -15.29 12.15
CA GLN A 86 24.05 -14.79 12.70
C GLN A 86 24.93 -14.21 11.57
N PRO A 87 24.73 -12.94 11.21
CA PRO A 87 25.47 -12.29 10.11
C PRO A 87 26.98 -12.20 10.38
N MET A 88 27.41 -12.19 11.65
CA MET A 88 28.83 -12.19 12.02
C MET A 88 29.51 -13.56 11.88
N ALA A 89 28.75 -14.65 11.87
CA ALA A 89 29.27 -16.02 11.76
C ALA A 89 29.15 -16.60 10.35
N GLY A 90 28.61 -15.84 9.39
CA GLY A 90 28.34 -16.31 8.03
C GLY A 90 27.09 -17.19 7.90
N GLU A 91 26.24 -17.23 8.93
CA GLU A 91 25.05 -18.08 9.01
C GLU A 91 23.79 -17.25 8.77
N PHE A 92 23.19 -17.41 7.59
CA PHE A 92 22.02 -16.63 7.17
C PHE A 92 20.80 -17.55 6.99
N GLY A 93 19.92 -17.62 7.98
CA GLY A 93 18.65 -18.33 7.87
C GLY A 93 17.48 -17.41 7.48
N ILE A 94 16.67 -17.79 6.48
CA ILE A 94 15.46 -17.04 6.08
C ILE A 94 14.25 -17.31 7.00
N LEU A 95 14.18 -18.51 7.57
CA LEU A 95 13.08 -18.96 8.44
C LEU A 95 12.82 -18.03 9.64
N PRO A 96 13.83 -17.58 10.43
CA PRO A 96 13.58 -16.66 11.53
C PRO A 96 13.02 -15.31 11.07
N LEU A 97 13.41 -14.83 9.89
CA LEU A 97 12.85 -13.60 9.31
C LEU A 97 11.39 -13.81 8.91
N LEU A 98 11.07 -14.92 8.24
CA LEU A 98 9.71 -15.25 7.83
C LEU A 98 8.78 -15.45 9.03
N LEU A 99 9.28 -16.07 10.11
CA LEU A 99 8.54 -16.29 11.35
C LEU A 99 8.35 -14.98 12.15
N SER A 100 9.28 -14.02 12.05
CA SER A 100 9.17 -12.71 12.75
C SER A 100 8.12 -11.76 12.16
N LEU A 101 7.82 -11.87 10.85
CA LEU A 101 6.82 -11.03 10.16
C LEU A 101 5.41 -11.16 10.74
N PRO A 102 4.82 -12.38 10.82
CA PRO A 102 3.50 -12.53 11.42
C PRO A 102 3.52 -12.12 12.89
N GLU A 103 4.57 -12.40 13.66
CA GLU A 103 4.66 -11.93 15.04
C GLU A 103 4.61 -10.40 15.16
N THR A 104 5.26 -9.67 14.26
CA THR A 104 5.32 -8.20 14.32
C THR A 104 4.06 -7.53 13.78
N SER A 105 3.41 -8.07 12.75
CA SER A 105 2.24 -7.42 12.14
C SER A 105 0.90 -8.04 12.56
N PHE A 106 0.84 -9.36 12.73
CA PHE A 106 -0.40 -10.08 12.99
C PHE A 106 -0.81 -10.03 14.47
N LEU A 107 0.12 -10.25 15.41
CA LEU A 107 -0.19 -10.23 16.86
C LEU A 107 -0.68 -8.85 17.34
N PRO A 108 -0.07 -7.71 16.97
CA PRO A 108 -0.58 -6.38 17.36
C PRO A 108 -1.95 -6.04 16.75
N CYS A 109 -2.27 -6.59 15.57
CA CYS A 109 -3.56 -6.41 14.92
C CYS A 109 -4.67 -7.21 15.64
N LEU A 110 -4.33 -8.38 16.17
CA LEU A 110 -5.27 -9.26 16.89
C LEU A 110 -5.44 -8.82 18.36
N ALA A 111 -4.40 -8.25 18.94
CA ALA A 111 -4.40 -7.66 20.28
C ALA A 111 -4.26 -6.13 20.18
N PRO A 112 -5.28 -5.37 19.73
CA PRO A 112 -5.26 -3.93 19.85
C PRO A 112 -5.21 -3.59 21.34
N GLY A 113 -4.05 -3.11 21.80
CA GLY A 113 -3.90 -2.62 23.16
C GLY A 113 -4.91 -1.48 23.42
N PRO A 114 -5.57 -1.44 24.59
CA PRO A 114 -6.66 -0.50 24.89
C PRO A 114 -6.29 1.00 24.82
N ARG A 115 -5.01 1.33 24.63
CA ARG A 115 -4.49 2.70 24.65
C ARG A 115 -4.83 3.50 23.39
N ASP A 116 -5.03 2.86 22.25
CA ASP A 116 -5.35 3.55 21.00
C ASP A 116 -6.86 3.75 20.81
N LEU A 117 -7.67 2.79 21.29
CA LEU A 117 -9.13 2.93 21.34
C LEU A 117 -9.56 4.08 22.27
N GLY A 118 -8.91 4.24 23.42
CA GLY A 118 -9.26 5.26 24.41
C GLY A 118 -9.15 6.71 23.89
N ARG A 119 -8.19 6.99 23.00
CA ARG A 119 -8.03 8.32 22.37
C ARG A 119 -9.14 8.61 21.36
N ALA A 120 -9.56 7.62 20.58
CA ALA A 120 -10.68 7.76 19.65
C ALA A 120 -12.00 8.03 20.39
N PHE A 121 -12.27 7.30 21.48
CA PHE A 121 -13.46 7.54 22.31
C PHE A 121 -13.43 8.90 23.01
N TYR A 122 -12.27 9.36 23.49
CA TYR A 122 -12.15 10.68 24.11
C TYR A 122 -12.44 11.83 23.13
N LEU A 123 -11.96 11.73 21.88
CA LEU A 123 -12.23 12.74 20.85
C LEU A 123 -13.71 12.75 20.41
N MET A 124 -14.35 11.57 20.32
CA MET A 124 -15.79 11.46 19.99
C MET A 124 -16.69 12.08 21.07
N SER A 125 -16.32 11.96 22.35
CA SER A 125 -17.10 12.51 23.46
C SER A 125 -16.96 14.03 23.62
N LYS A 126 -15.94 14.64 23.01
CA LYS A 126 -15.63 16.06 23.14
C LYS A 126 -15.87 16.86 21.85
N ALA A 127 -16.42 16.20 20.82
CA ALA A 127 -16.97 16.78 19.60
C ALA A 127 -18.50 16.82 19.69
#